data_AF-A0A4Z1DYD9-F1
#
_entry.id   AF-A0A4Z1DYD9-F1
#
_cell.length_a   1.000
_cell.length_b   1.000
_cell.length_c   1.000
_cell.angle_alpha   90.00
_cell.angle_beta   90.00
_cell.angle_gamma   90.00
#
_symmetry.space_group_name_H-M   'P 1'
#
loop_
_entity.id
_entity.type
_entity.pdbx_description
1 polymer ?
#
loop_
_entity_poly.entity_id
_entity_poly.type
_entity_poly.pdbx_seq_one_letter_code
_entity_poly.pdbx_strand_id
1 'polypeptide(L)'
;MPHLLAVCRVHQLVPDTGSIGISGIDKRPVDGPVRVGPYGLRADVQADRKHHGGLDKALYAYAQEDADHWAQQLGDDIPPGAFGENLRTVGIDVNDARIGEIWRIGTDVEVQVTMPRTPCGTFARRLAGLLDGVEERGWVRRFSDERRLGPYLRVLTNGRIAAGDEITVLERPDGPSIIDVYRAPRAAAARRVVPSLAPVPAD
;
A
#
# COMPACT_ATOMS: atom_id res chain seq x y z
N MET A 1 -8.43 -10.63 15.59
CA MET A 1 -7.83 -9.29 15.79
C MET A 1 -7.17 -8.88 14.50
N PRO A 2 -7.15 -7.58 14.17
CA PRO A 2 -6.48 -7.11 12.96
C PRO A 2 -4.99 -7.44 13.00
N HIS A 3 -4.41 -7.92 11.91
CA HIS A 3 -3.01 -8.32 11.86
C HIS A 3 -2.44 -8.28 10.44
N LEU A 4 -1.11 -8.39 10.33
CA LEU A 4 -0.42 -8.60 9.06
C LEU A 4 -0.53 -10.06 8.62
N LEU A 5 -1.16 -10.32 7.48
CA LEU A 5 -1.09 -11.62 6.82
C LEU A 5 0.29 -11.85 6.19
N ALA A 6 0.82 -10.82 5.54
CA ALA A 6 2.14 -10.89 4.90
C ALA A 6 2.83 -9.52 4.87
N VAL A 7 4.16 -9.57 5.00
CA VAL A 7 5.06 -8.45 4.72
C VAL A 7 5.72 -8.72 3.38
N CYS A 8 5.55 -7.82 2.42
CA CYS A 8 6.02 -7.95 1.06
C CYS A 8 7.04 -6.85 0.72
N ARG A 9 8.11 -7.22 0.02
CA ARG A 9 9.10 -6.28 -0.54
C ARG A 9 9.42 -6.66 -1.96
N VAL A 10 10.09 -5.76 -2.69
CA VAL A 10 10.61 -6.04 -4.03
C VAL A 10 11.36 -7.36 -4.03
N HIS A 11 10.87 -8.31 -4.82
CA HIS A 11 11.55 -9.56 -5.10
C HIS A 11 12.64 -9.34 -6.16
N GLN A 12 12.28 -8.63 -7.22
CA GLN A 12 13.18 -8.25 -8.30
C GLN A 12 12.69 -6.98 -9.00
N LEU A 13 13.62 -6.25 -9.62
CA LEU A 13 13.25 -5.20 -10.56
C LEU A 13 12.89 -5.85 -11.89
N VAL A 14 11.71 -5.52 -12.41
CA VAL A 14 11.24 -6.04 -13.70
C VAL A 14 11.29 -4.95 -14.76
N PRO A 15 11.61 -5.27 -16.03
CA PRO A 15 11.44 -4.33 -17.13
C PRO A 15 10.00 -3.81 -17.18
N ASP A 16 9.84 -2.51 -17.41
CA ASP A 16 8.53 -1.88 -17.53
C ASP A 16 8.57 -0.85 -18.67
N THR A 17 7.53 -0.79 -19.49
CA THR A 17 7.44 0.17 -20.60
C THR A 17 7.10 1.60 -20.13
N GLY A 18 7.03 1.83 -18.81
CA GLY A 18 6.94 3.16 -18.22
C GLY A 18 8.21 4.00 -18.41
N SER A 19 8.16 5.26 -17.99
CA SER A 19 9.21 6.26 -18.24
C SER A 19 10.58 5.93 -17.64
N ILE A 20 10.65 5.06 -16.64
CA ILE A 20 11.90 4.65 -15.98
C ILE A 20 12.50 3.38 -16.61
N GLY A 21 11.74 2.64 -17.41
CA GLY A 21 12.20 1.38 -18.04
C GLY A 21 12.24 0.16 -17.12
N ILE A 22 12.16 0.36 -15.80
CA ILE A 22 12.16 -0.69 -14.77
C ILE A 22 11.19 -0.35 -13.63
N SER A 23 10.69 -1.37 -12.95
CA SER A 23 9.74 -1.23 -11.84
C SER A 23 10.02 -2.23 -10.71
N GLY A 24 9.81 -1.78 -9.46
CA GLY A 24 9.81 -2.62 -8.25
C GLY A 24 8.43 -3.20 -7.90
N ILE A 25 7.48 -3.23 -8.85
CA ILE A 25 6.11 -3.67 -8.59
C ILE A 25 5.99 -5.19 -8.33
N ASP A 26 7.00 -6.00 -8.68
CA ASP A 26 7.06 -7.42 -8.30
C ASP A 26 7.47 -7.55 -6.82
N LYS A 27 6.48 -7.41 -5.93
CA LYS A 27 6.63 -7.66 -4.50
C LYS A 27 6.12 -9.03 -4.13
N ARG A 28 6.78 -9.68 -3.18
CA ARG A 28 6.42 -11.02 -2.68
C ARG A 28 6.60 -11.09 -1.15
N PRO A 29 5.89 -12.02 -0.48
CA PRO A 29 6.08 -12.26 0.94
C PRO A 29 7.52 -12.58 1.28
N VAL A 30 7.95 -12.18 2.47
CA VAL A 30 9.24 -12.60 3.04
C VAL A 30 9.06 -13.23 4.40
N ASP A 31 9.91 -14.21 4.68
CA ASP A 31 9.93 -14.89 5.96
C ASP A 31 10.64 -14.05 7.02
N GLY A 32 10.05 -14.04 8.22
CA GLY A 32 10.63 -13.42 9.40
C GLY A 32 10.61 -11.89 9.43
N PRO A 33 11.19 -11.28 10.48
CA PRO A 33 11.07 -9.84 10.72
C PRO A 33 11.85 -8.98 9.73
N VAL A 34 11.19 -7.95 9.20
CA VAL A 34 11.74 -6.96 8.26
C VAL A 34 11.90 -5.61 8.95
N ARG A 35 13.04 -4.96 8.78
CA ARG A 35 13.26 -3.60 9.29
C ARG A 35 12.40 -2.59 8.52
N VAL A 36 11.72 -1.73 9.26
CA VAL A 36 10.94 -0.58 8.78
C VAL A 36 11.72 0.70 9.12
N GLY A 37 11.97 1.53 8.12
CA GLY A 37 12.58 2.85 8.30
C GLY A 37 11.73 3.96 7.66
N PRO A 38 12.19 5.22 7.70
CA PRO A 38 11.40 6.37 7.24
C PRO A 38 10.98 6.31 5.77
N TYR A 39 11.72 5.57 4.94
CA TYR A 39 11.44 5.40 3.51
C TYR A 39 10.78 4.06 3.17
N GLY A 40 10.38 3.26 4.16
CA GLY A 40 9.72 1.96 3.97
C GLY A 40 10.55 0.78 4.46
N LEU A 41 10.28 -0.40 3.90
CA LEU A 41 10.96 -1.63 4.28
C LEU A 41 12.41 -1.67 3.77
N ARG A 42 13.33 -2.20 4.58
CA ARG A 42 14.72 -2.42 4.14
C ARG A 42 14.75 -3.37 2.95
N ALA A 43 15.52 -2.98 1.93
CA ALA A 43 15.66 -3.65 0.64
C ALA A 43 14.41 -3.59 -0.26
N ASP A 44 13.40 -2.77 0.08
CA ASP A 44 12.34 -2.41 -0.84
C ASP A 44 12.80 -1.22 -1.70
N VAL A 45 13.13 -1.49 -2.97
CA VAL A 45 13.65 -0.48 -3.89
C VAL A 45 12.49 0.31 -4.51
N GLN A 46 12.39 1.59 -4.17
CA GLN A 46 11.52 2.54 -4.87
C GLN A 46 12.24 3.09 -6.11
N ALA A 47 11.98 2.49 -7.28
CA ALA A 47 12.61 2.90 -8.55
C ALA A 47 12.27 4.34 -8.96
N ASP A 48 11.11 4.86 -8.57
CA ASP A 48 10.71 6.27 -8.74
C ASP A 48 10.27 6.86 -7.39
N ARG A 49 11.21 7.55 -6.73
CA ARG A 49 10.94 8.23 -5.45
C ARG A 49 10.05 9.46 -5.58
N LYS A 50 9.89 10.04 -6.77
CA LYS A 50 9.10 11.26 -7.00
C LYS A 50 7.61 10.97 -7.10
N HIS A 51 7.24 9.85 -7.71
CA HIS A 51 5.83 9.50 -7.93
C HIS A 51 5.35 8.30 -7.10
N HIS A 52 6.23 7.34 -6.81
CA HIS A 52 5.89 6.03 -6.25
C HIS A 52 6.59 5.72 -4.92
N GLY A 53 7.09 6.76 -4.25
CA GLY A 53 7.85 6.63 -3.02
C GLY A 53 7.92 7.93 -2.22
N GLY A 54 8.88 7.99 -1.30
CA GLY A 54 9.06 9.10 -0.37
C GLY A 54 8.39 8.87 0.99
N LEU A 55 8.59 9.82 1.91
CA LEU A 55 8.18 9.69 3.32
C LEU A 55 6.68 9.44 3.46
N ASP A 56 5.87 10.09 2.62
CA ASP A 56 4.41 9.98 2.66
C ASP A 56 3.85 8.72 1.97
N LYS A 57 4.72 7.93 1.32
CA LYS A 57 4.37 6.69 0.63
C LYS A 57 5.36 5.58 1.00
N ALA A 58 5.84 5.60 2.23
CA ALA A 58 6.85 4.68 2.74
C ALA A 58 6.36 3.22 2.65
N LEU A 59 5.09 2.98 2.96
CA LEU A 59 4.45 1.67 2.88
C LEU A 59 3.12 1.78 2.13
N TYR A 60 2.72 0.70 1.46
CA TYR A 60 1.38 0.54 0.89
C TYR A 60 0.69 -0.66 1.56
N ALA A 61 -0.52 -0.46 2.08
CA ALA A 61 -1.32 -1.52 2.70
C ALA A 61 -2.50 -1.91 1.81
N TYR A 62 -2.82 -3.21 1.79
CA TYR A 62 -3.97 -3.77 1.10
C TYR A 62 -4.67 -4.81 2.00
N ALA A 63 -6.00 -4.83 2.00
CA ALA A 63 -6.76 -5.80 2.77
C ALA A 63 -6.83 -7.15 2.04
N GLN A 64 -6.75 -8.25 2.79
CA GLN A 64 -7.00 -9.59 2.25
C GLN A 64 -8.45 -9.71 1.79
N GLU A 65 -9.38 -9.11 2.52
CA GLU A 65 -10.81 -9.09 2.20
C GLU A 65 -11.09 -8.45 0.82
N ASP A 66 -10.31 -7.45 0.43
CA ASP A 66 -10.38 -6.84 -0.90
C ASP A 66 -9.77 -7.73 -1.98
N ALA A 67 -8.67 -8.41 -1.66
CA ALA A 67 -8.07 -9.36 -2.58
C ALA A 67 -8.97 -10.58 -2.82
N ASP A 68 -9.64 -11.08 -1.78
CA ASP A 68 -10.61 -12.17 -1.87
C ASP A 68 -11.81 -11.77 -2.76
N HIS A 69 -12.26 -10.51 -2.65
CA HIS A 69 -13.27 -9.97 -3.56
C HIS A 69 -12.79 -10.04 -5.02
N TRP A 70 -11.58 -9.57 -5.31
CA TRP A 70 -11.03 -9.64 -6.65
C TRP A 70 -10.80 -11.08 -7.12
N ALA A 71 -10.38 -11.98 -6.24
CA ALA A 71 -10.20 -13.38 -6.56
C ALA A 71 -11.51 -14.01 -7.03
N GLN A 72 -12.63 -13.70 -6.36
CA GLN A 72 -13.96 -14.12 -6.81
C GLN A 72 -14.35 -13.52 -8.17
N GLN A 73 -13.98 -12.27 -8.44
CA GLN A 73 -14.29 -11.59 -9.70
C GLN A 73 -13.44 -12.07 -10.88
N LEU A 74 -12.26 -12.62 -10.62
CA LEU A 74 -11.31 -13.07 -11.64
C LEU A 74 -11.29 -14.60 -11.78
N GLY A 75 -11.77 -15.33 -10.77
CA GLY A 75 -11.75 -16.79 -10.75
C GLY A 75 -10.39 -17.39 -10.43
N ASP A 76 -9.48 -16.62 -9.82
CA ASP A 76 -8.12 -17.05 -9.48
C ASP A 76 -7.66 -16.39 -8.17
N ASP A 77 -6.76 -17.06 -7.45
CA ASP A 77 -6.22 -16.57 -6.18
C ASP A 77 -5.30 -15.36 -6.40
N ILE A 78 -5.37 -14.39 -5.49
CA ILE A 78 -4.51 -13.20 -5.56
C ILE A 78 -3.44 -13.26 -4.46
N PRO A 79 -2.19 -13.62 -4.82
CA PRO A 79 -1.14 -13.76 -3.84
C PRO A 79 -0.80 -12.41 -3.18
N PRO A 80 -0.35 -12.40 -1.92
CA PRO A 80 0.15 -11.18 -1.31
C PRO A 80 1.32 -10.59 -2.10
N GLY A 81 1.35 -9.26 -2.23
CA GLY A 81 2.30 -8.51 -3.04
C GLY A 81 1.86 -8.30 -4.49
N ALA A 82 0.81 -9.00 -4.98
CA ALA A 82 0.34 -8.88 -6.36
C ALA A 82 -0.02 -7.44 -6.74
N PHE A 83 -0.66 -6.69 -5.84
CA PHE A 83 -1.04 -5.30 -6.07
C PHE A 83 0.12 -4.31 -5.85
N GLY A 84 1.32 -4.80 -5.51
CA GLY A 84 2.50 -4.00 -5.19
C GLY A 84 2.52 -3.47 -3.76
N GLU A 85 1.67 -4.00 -2.89
CA GLU A 85 1.60 -3.66 -1.47
C GLU A 85 2.80 -4.18 -0.68
N ASN A 86 3.11 -3.47 0.40
CA ASN A 86 4.07 -3.91 1.40
C ASN A 86 3.40 -4.69 2.52
N LEU A 87 2.18 -4.32 2.88
CA LEU A 87 1.45 -4.89 4.00
C LEU A 87 0.16 -5.50 3.48
N ARG A 88 0.06 -6.84 3.50
CA ARG A 88 -1.23 -7.51 3.36
C ARG A 88 -1.84 -7.64 4.75
N THR A 89 -3.00 -7.04 4.94
CA THR A 89 -3.67 -6.93 6.25
C THR A 89 -4.92 -7.81 6.29
N VAL A 90 -5.33 -8.21 7.50
CA VAL A 90 -6.60 -8.93 7.75
C VAL A 90 -7.28 -8.26 8.92
N GLY A 91 -8.61 -8.15 8.87
CA GLY A 91 -9.46 -7.71 9.97
C GLY A 91 -9.49 -6.19 10.20
N ILE A 92 -8.94 -5.39 9.28
CA ILE A 92 -9.00 -3.92 9.30
C ILE A 92 -9.54 -3.40 7.97
N ASP A 93 -10.53 -2.53 8.02
CA ASP A 93 -11.04 -1.86 6.82
C ASP A 93 -10.09 -0.73 6.41
N VAL A 94 -9.14 -1.08 5.54
CA VAL A 94 -8.13 -0.15 5.04
C VAL A 94 -8.71 0.94 4.13
N ASN A 95 -9.93 0.76 3.59
CA ASN A 95 -10.58 1.76 2.74
C ASN A 95 -11.39 2.79 3.54
N ASP A 96 -11.88 2.42 4.73
CA ASP A 96 -12.49 3.34 5.70
C ASP A 96 -11.48 4.01 6.65
N ALA A 97 -10.19 3.66 6.51
CA ALA A 97 -9.10 4.31 7.22
C ALA A 97 -9.10 5.83 6.96
N ARG A 98 -8.98 6.62 8.03
CA ARG A 98 -9.02 8.08 7.95
C ARG A 98 -7.64 8.66 7.68
N ILE A 99 -7.61 9.77 6.95
CA ILE A 99 -6.34 10.48 6.75
C ILE A 99 -5.82 10.97 8.12
N GLY A 100 -4.56 10.65 8.42
CA GLY A 100 -3.94 10.94 9.70
C GLY A 100 -4.13 9.86 10.77
N GLU A 101 -4.92 8.81 10.50
CA GLU A 101 -5.07 7.66 11.39
C GLU A 101 -3.72 7.00 11.66
N ILE A 102 -3.43 6.69 12.93
CA ILE A 102 -2.16 6.10 13.38
C ILE A 102 -2.38 4.66 13.78
N TRP A 103 -1.60 3.77 13.19
CA TRP A 103 -1.60 2.35 13.50
C TRP A 103 -0.28 1.99 14.16
N ARG A 104 -0.34 1.21 15.23
CA ARG A 104 0.79 0.43 15.73
C ARG A 104 0.73 -0.97 15.12
N ILE A 105 1.87 -1.42 14.64
CA ILE A 105 2.06 -2.75 14.06
C ILE A 105 3.12 -3.48 14.88
N GLY A 106 2.77 -4.65 15.40
CA GLY A 106 3.66 -5.40 16.29
C GLY A 106 3.91 -4.64 17.59
N THR A 107 5.16 -4.56 18.01
CA THR A 107 5.54 -3.99 19.31
C THR A 107 5.61 -2.48 19.34
N ASP A 108 6.18 -1.86 18.32
CA ASP A 108 6.72 -0.49 18.37
C ASP A 108 6.60 0.28 17.06
N VAL A 109 6.36 -0.38 15.92
CA VAL A 109 6.27 0.33 14.63
C VAL A 109 4.96 1.09 14.55
N GLU A 110 5.06 2.40 14.42
CA GLU A 110 3.90 3.28 14.22
C GLU A 110 3.91 3.85 12.80
N VAL A 111 2.74 3.82 12.16
CA VAL A 111 2.54 4.30 10.81
C VAL A 111 1.29 5.16 10.75
N GLN A 112 1.30 6.16 9.88
CA GLN A 112 0.18 7.08 9.70
C GLN A 112 -0.37 7.00 8.27
N VAL A 113 -1.69 6.91 8.14
CA VAL A 113 -2.41 6.94 6.87
C VAL A 113 -2.26 8.31 6.21
N THR A 114 -1.78 8.35 4.97
CA THR A 114 -1.46 9.62 4.29
C THR A 114 -2.40 9.95 3.14
N MET A 115 -2.69 8.97 2.28
CA MET A 115 -3.48 9.14 1.06
C MET A 115 -3.91 7.80 0.47
N PRO A 116 -4.98 7.76 -0.34
CA PRO A 116 -5.32 6.56 -1.11
C PRO A 116 -4.23 6.21 -2.13
N ARG A 117 -4.13 4.91 -2.46
CA ARG A 117 -3.39 4.42 -3.62
C ARG A 117 -4.01 4.91 -4.93
N THR A 118 -3.19 5.45 -5.84
CA THR A 118 -3.64 5.89 -7.18
C THR A 118 -3.20 4.92 -8.28
N PRO A 119 -4.04 3.96 -8.73
CA PRO A 119 -3.64 2.92 -9.71
C PRO A 119 -3.02 3.53 -10.97
N CYS A 120 -2.01 2.86 -11.55
CA CYS A 120 -1.21 3.37 -12.66
C CYS A 120 -0.98 2.33 -13.77
N GLY A 121 -0.36 2.73 -14.89
CA GLY A 121 -0.10 1.81 -16.01
C GLY A 121 0.79 0.62 -15.64
N THR A 122 1.85 0.84 -14.85
CA THR A 122 2.74 -0.22 -14.35
C THR A 122 1.99 -1.25 -13.51
N PHE A 123 0.99 -0.80 -12.75
CA PHE A 123 0.11 -1.69 -11.99
C PHE A 123 -0.79 -2.54 -12.90
N ALA A 124 -1.40 -1.94 -13.92
CA ALA A 124 -2.20 -2.67 -14.89
C ALA A 124 -1.38 -3.72 -15.66
N ARG A 125 -0.18 -3.37 -16.11
CA ARG A 125 0.74 -4.32 -16.76
C ARG A 125 1.13 -5.46 -15.84
N ARG A 126 1.44 -5.16 -14.57
CA ARG A 126 1.83 -6.19 -13.61
C ARG A 126 0.71 -7.21 -13.42
N LEU A 127 -0.53 -6.77 -13.25
CA LEU A 127 -1.64 -7.70 -13.03
C LEU A 127 -2.01 -8.45 -14.30
N ALA A 128 -2.03 -7.79 -15.47
CA ALA A 128 -2.31 -8.46 -16.74
C ALA A 128 -1.28 -9.55 -17.07
N GLY A 129 -0.03 -9.38 -16.63
CA GLY A 129 1.00 -10.41 -16.76
C GLY A 129 1.05 -11.44 -15.62
N LEU A 130 0.23 -11.28 -14.57
CA LEU A 130 0.23 -12.16 -13.38
C LEU A 130 -1.04 -13.02 -13.28
N LEU A 131 -2.19 -12.42 -13.57
CA LEU A 131 -3.50 -12.99 -13.29
C LEU A 131 -4.26 -13.16 -14.59
N ASP A 132 -4.78 -14.36 -14.79
CA ASP A 132 -5.70 -14.62 -15.89
C ASP A 132 -6.98 -13.77 -15.71
N GLY A 133 -7.56 -13.32 -16.83
CA GLY A 133 -8.76 -12.47 -16.80
C GLY A 133 -8.52 -10.99 -16.48
N VAL A 134 -7.27 -10.56 -16.35
CA VAL A 134 -6.92 -9.13 -16.25
C VAL A 134 -6.43 -8.59 -17.59
N GLU A 135 -7.22 -7.73 -18.21
CA GLU A 135 -6.82 -6.97 -19.40
C GLU A 135 -6.11 -5.67 -19.02
N GLU A 136 -4.88 -5.43 -19.50
CA GLU A 136 -4.13 -4.20 -19.21
C GLU A 136 -4.97 -2.95 -19.52
N ARG A 137 -5.61 -2.95 -20.70
CA ARG A 137 -6.47 -1.85 -21.13
C ARG A 137 -7.77 -1.86 -20.33
N GLY A 138 -7.98 -0.80 -19.56
CA GLY A 138 -9.19 -0.60 -18.77
C GLY A 138 -9.08 -1.09 -17.33
N TRP A 139 -8.03 -1.85 -16.98
CA TRP A 139 -7.84 -2.31 -15.60
C TRP A 139 -7.78 -1.18 -14.58
N VAL A 140 -7.00 -0.13 -14.87
CA VAL A 140 -6.91 1.05 -13.98
C VAL A 140 -8.30 1.63 -13.70
N ARG A 141 -9.16 1.71 -14.71
CA ARG A 141 -10.53 2.22 -14.56
C ARG A 141 -11.38 1.26 -13.73
N ARG A 142 -11.39 -0.03 -14.07
CA ARG A 142 -12.14 -1.06 -13.33
C ARG A 142 -11.78 -1.06 -11.84
N PHE A 143 -10.48 -1.05 -11.54
CA PHE A 143 -9.98 -1.01 -10.16
C PHE A 143 -10.36 0.29 -9.44
N SER A 144 -10.30 1.43 -10.13
CA SER A 144 -10.70 2.73 -9.60
C SER A 144 -12.21 2.81 -9.31
N ASP A 145 -13.03 2.20 -10.16
CA ASP A 145 -14.49 2.19 -10.04
C ASP A 145 -14.94 1.29 -8.87
N GLU A 146 -14.24 0.17 -8.63
CA GLU A 146 -14.49 -0.74 -7.49
C GLU A 146 -14.08 -0.16 -6.13
N ARG A 147 -13.14 0.80 -6.12
CA ARG A 147 -12.74 1.57 -4.92
C ARG A 147 -12.19 0.73 -3.76
N ARG A 148 -11.58 -0.40 -4.08
CA ARG A 148 -10.80 -1.25 -3.14
C ARG A 148 -9.32 -0.92 -3.30
N LEU A 149 -8.93 0.23 -2.79
CA LEU A 149 -7.67 0.89 -3.16
C LEU A 149 -6.54 0.61 -2.18
N GLY A 150 -6.85 0.61 -0.88
CA GLY A 150 -5.85 0.65 0.18
C GLY A 150 -5.10 1.99 0.32
N PRO A 151 -4.51 2.27 1.50
CA PRO A 151 -3.79 3.49 1.79
C PRO A 151 -2.28 3.38 1.58
N TYR A 152 -1.67 4.49 1.22
CA TYR A 152 -0.27 4.73 1.53
C TYR A 152 -0.12 5.17 2.99
N LEU A 153 1.01 4.78 3.58
CA LEU A 153 1.36 5.04 4.97
C LEU A 153 2.75 5.68 5.04
N ARG A 154 2.94 6.62 5.96
CA ARG A 154 4.25 7.10 6.42
C ARG A 154 4.66 6.41 7.71
N VAL A 155 5.95 6.32 7.97
CA VAL A 155 6.50 5.75 9.20
C VAL A 155 6.72 6.86 10.22
N LEU A 156 6.15 6.71 11.42
CA LEU A 156 6.31 7.60 12.56
C LEU A 156 7.33 7.06 13.57
N THR A 157 7.36 5.73 13.75
CA THR A 157 8.32 5.04 14.61
C THR A 157 8.91 3.85 13.85
N ASN A 158 10.24 3.79 13.77
CA ASN A 158 10.96 2.70 13.11
C ASN A 158 10.92 1.43 13.96
N GLY A 159 11.21 0.29 13.35
CA GLY A 159 11.30 -0.97 14.09
C GLY A 159 11.36 -2.17 13.17
N ARG A 160 10.77 -3.28 13.59
CA ARG A 160 10.69 -4.52 12.79
C ARG A 160 9.27 -5.05 12.83
N ILE A 161 8.80 -5.51 11.67
CA ILE A 161 7.50 -6.16 11.52
C ILE A 161 7.64 -7.49 10.79
N ALA A 162 6.75 -8.43 11.07
CA ALA A 162 6.63 -9.73 10.42
C ALA A 162 5.17 -10.08 10.16
N ALA A 163 4.93 -11.13 9.36
CA ALA A 163 3.62 -11.74 9.28
C ALA A 163 3.18 -12.24 10.67
N GLY A 164 1.89 -12.07 11.00
CA GLY A 164 1.29 -12.38 12.30
C GLY A 164 1.26 -11.20 13.29
N ASP A 165 2.00 -10.12 13.04
CA ASP A 165 1.99 -8.96 13.92
C ASP A 165 0.61 -8.28 13.96
N GLU A 166 0.13 -8.00 15.18
CA GLU A 166 -1.14 -7.32 15.40
C GLU A 166 -1.10 -5.87 14.89
N ILE A 167 -2.23 -5.40 14.36
CA ILE A 167 -2.46 -4.00 14.01
C ILE A 167 -3.43 -3.41 15.03
N THR A 168 -2.97 -2.40 15.77
CA THR A 168 -3.81 -1.62 16.70
C THR A 168 -3.97 -0.20 16.16
N VAL A 169 -5.22 0.27 16.00
CA VAL A 169 -5.48 1.69 15.72
C VAL A 169 -5.28 2.48 17.02
N LEU A 170 -4.25 3.32 17.07
CA LEU A 170 -3.94 4.14 18.24
C LEU A 170 -4.74 5.44 18.23
N GLU A 171 -4.80 6.09 17.08
CA GLU A 171 -5.51 7.35 16.89
C GLU A 171 -6.31 7.31 15.60
N ARG A 172 -7.58 7.73 15.67
CA ARG A 172 -8.46 7.85 14.52
C ARG A 172 -9.06 9.26 14.50
N PRO A 173 -8.46 10.21 13.76
CA PRO A 173 -8.90 11.60 13.77
C PRO A 173 -10.27 11.75 13.10
N ASP A 174 -11.02 12.77 13.50
CA ASP A 174 -12.20 13.20 12.76
C ASP A 174 -11.77 13.82 11.42
N GLY A 175 -12.04 13.11 10.32
CA GLY A 175 -11.54 13.49 9.01
C GLY A 175 -12.04 12.55 7.91
N PRO A 176 -11.78 12.89 6.63
CA PRO A 176 -12.21 12.06 5.51
C PRO A 176 -11.52 10.68 5.55
N SER A 177 -12.25 9.64 5.14
CA SER A 177 -11.64 8.35 4.79
C SER A 177 -10.75 8.49 3.54
N ILE A 178 -9.91 7.49 3.26
CA ILE A 178 -9.15 7.49 2.01
C ILE A 178 -10.06 7.48 0.77
N ILE A 179 -11.25 6.86 0.86
CA ILE A 179 -12.24 6.85 -0.22
C ILE A 179 -12.91 8.22 -0.38
N ASP A 180 -13.19 8.94 0.70
CA ASP A 180 -13.68 10.32 0.63
C ASP A 180 -12.68 11.24 -0.07
N VAL A 181 -11.38 11.06 0.21
CA VAL A 181 -10.31 11.78 -0.48
C VAL A 181 -10.23 11.39 -1.95
N TYR A 182 -10.31 10.09 -2.26
CA TYR A 182 -10.23 9.59 -3.63
C TYR A 182 -11.37 10.10 -4.51
N ARG A 183 -12.59 10.19 -3.96
CA ARG A 183 -13.78 10.71 -4.66
C ARG A 183 -13.76 12.22 -4.85
N ALA A 184 -13.01 12.95 -4.03
CA ALA A 184 -13.04 14.40 -4.04
C ALA A 184 -12.46 14.96 -5.35
N PRO A 185 -13.00 16.10 -5.87
CA PRO A 185 -12.36 16.81 -6.96
C PRO A 185 -10.89 17.12 -6.62
N ARG A 186 -10.01 17.06 -7.63
CA ARG A 186 -8.55 17.16 -7.43
C ARG A 186 -8.10 18.36 -6.59
N ALA A 187 -8.77 19.51 -6.73
CA ALA A 187 -8.50 20.71 -5.95
C ALA A 187 -8.88 20.59 -4.46
N ALA A 188 -9.92 19.82 -4.14
CA ALA A 188 -10.35 19.54 -2.78
C ALA A 188 -9.53 18.42 -2.12
N ALA A 189 -9.15 17.39 -2.90
CA ALA A 189 -8.29 16.31 -2.44
C ALA A 189 -6.92 16.82 -1.97
N ALA A 190 -6.31 17.77 -2.70
CA ALA A 190 -5.02 18.36 -2.34
C ALA A 190 -5.01 19.04 -0.96
N ARG A 191 -6.16 19.55 -0.49
CA ARG A 191 -6.31 20.19 0.84
C ARG A 191 -6.53 19.19 1.97
N ARG A 192 -6.78 17.92 1.65
CA ARG A 192 -7.12 16.85 2.62
C ARG A 192 -5.93 15.92 2.89
N VAL A 193 -4.78 16.16 2.26
CA VAL A 193 -3.54 15.42 2.53
C VAL A 193 -2.93 15.93 3.82
N VAL A 194 -2.53 15.01 4.71
CA VAL A 194 -1.77 15.37 5.91
C VAL A 194 -0.47 16.09 5.54
N PRO A 195 -0.11 17.19 6.22
CA PRO A 195 1.17 17.85 6.01
C PRO A 195 2.33 16.84 6.11
N SER A 196 3.32 16.98 5.24
CA SER A 196 4.53 16.17 5.32
C SER A 196 5.26 16.48 6.62
N LEU A 197 5.70 15.44 7.32
CA LEU A 197 6.49 15.57 8.55
C LEU A 197 7.98 15.44 8.23
N ALA A 198 8.83 15.98 9.11
CA ALA A 198 10.26 15.70 9.03
C ALA A 198 10.48 14.18 9.15
N PRO A 199 11.45 13.61 8.41
CA PRO A 199 11.75 12.19 8.50
C PRO A 199 12.17 11.81 9.92
N VAL A 200 11.69 10.67 10.38
CA VAL A 200 12.19 10.00 11.58
C VAL A 200 13.66 9.60 11.30
N PRO A 201 14.60 9.81 12.23
CA PRO A 201 15.99 9.38 12.06
C PRO A 201 16.06 7.89 11.69
N ALA A 202 16.92 7.51 10.76
CA ALA A 202 17.20 6.11 10.49
C ALA A 202 18.25 5.64 11.50
N ASP A 203 17.86 4.79 12.45
CA ASP A 203 18.79 4.15 13.39
C ASP A 203 19.70 3.11 12.69
#